data_AF-A0A0F9LZW3-F1
#
_entry.id   AF-A0A0F9LZW3-F1
#
_cell.length_a   1.000
_cell.length_b   1.000
_cell.length_c   1.000
_cell.angle_alpha   90.00
_cell.angle_beta   90.00
_cell.angle_gamma   90.00
#
_symmetry.space_group_name_H-M   'P 1'
#
loop_
_entity.id
_entity.type
_entity.pdbx_description
1 polymer ?
#
loop_
_entity_poly.entity_id
_entity_poly.type
_entity_poly.pdbx_seq_one_letter_code
_entity_poly.pdbx_strand_id
1 'polypeptide(L)'
;MHYVLCPLETVRVLDLLALHNVPILETQGNCDVVISGKDYIKSLEISTLGTLSFCYQNPHMQNSISRNNATAIIADISLKDSLSLKSSQQLHIFVEDAHKTFVTFIRKLVTVVHPTFLNAEDIPTSCYIGPNVIIERGVKIGENVQLVGNIYIYRNVQIGNSVIIKPGSVIGGQGFGFTLEEGGVQQHFPHIGGVIIEDNVRIGANVCIDCGSIGNTILYRGCRIDNLCHIAHNVEVGENTCVVAVCMIAGSVKIGNNTWIGPGSSVLQQLSIGDDVMIGMHSCVLRNVSNNKLVYGVPAHANEKHKG
;
A
#
# COMPACT_ATOMS: atom_id res chain seq x y z
N MET A 1 5.28 -17.46 2.32
CA MET A 1 6.06 -16.91 3.44
C MET A 1 7.15 -15.97 2.92
N HIS A 2 7.06 -14.66 3.13
CA HIS A 2 8.18 -13.73 2.96
C HIS A 2 8.29 -12.95 4.27
N TYR A 3 9.20 -13.37 5.15
CA TYR A 3 9.60 -12.56 6.30
C TYR A 3 10.32 -11.32 5.78
N VAL A 4 9.90 -10.15 6.23
CA VAL A 4 10.73 -8.96 6.17
C VAL A 4 11.55 -8.98 7.45
N LEU A 5 12.87 -8.91 7.29
CA LEU A 5 13.73 -8.73 8.44
C LEU A 5 13.46 -7.38 9.06
N CYS A 6 13.07 -7.40 10.33
CA CYS A 6 13.16 -6.21 11.15
C CYS A 6 14.62 -5.72 11.07
N PRO A 7 14.90 -4.42 10.84
CA PRO A 7 16.26 -3.88 10.74
C PRO A 7 17.14 -4.03 12.00
N LEU A 8 16.65 -4.78 13.00
CA LEU A 8 17.23 -5.04 14.32
C LEU A 8 17.38 -6.54 14.63
N GLU A 9 16.96 -7.45 13.73
CA GLU A 9 17.05 -8.90 13.96
C GLU A 9 18.29 -9.51 13.30
N THR A 10 18.85 -10.52 13.99
CA THR A 10 19.92 -11.38 13.48
C THR A 10 19.28 -12.54 12.73
N VAL A 11 19.75 -12.82 11.51
CA VAL A 11 19.15 -13.85 10.65
C VAL A 11 20.21 -14.79 10.10
N ARG A 12 19.86 -16.06 9.99
CA ARG A 12 20.69 -17.05 9.28
C ARG A 12 20.59 -16.82 7.77
N VAL A 13 21.73 -16.79 7.10
CA VAL A 13 21.80 -16.41 5.68
C VAL A 13 21.02 -17.37 4.78
N LEU A 14 21.15 -18.68 4.99
CA LEU A 14 20.46 -19.66 4.15
C LEU A 14 18.94 -19.60 4.31
N ASP A 15 18.45 -19.35 5.52
CA ASP A 15 17.01 -19.18 5.78
C ASP A 15 16.47 -17.94 5.05
N LEU A 16 17.23 -16.84 5.08
CA LEU A 16 16.90 -15.61 4.35
C LEU A 16 16.87 -15.82 2.82
N LEU A 17 17.82 -16.57 2.28
CA LEU A 17 17.86 -16.86 0.84
C LEU A 17 16.76 -17.81 0.40
N ALA A 18 16.51 -18.88 1.17
CA ALA A 18 15.43 -19.83 0.93
C ALA A 18 14.07 -19.12 0.93
N LEU A 19 13.86 -18.24 1.90
CA LEU A 19 12.65 -17.44 2.03
C LEU A 19 12.35 -16.59 0.80
N HIS A 20 13.37 -16.08 0.12
CA HIS A 20 13.21 -15.26 -1.08
C HIS A 20 13.27 -16.08 -2.37
N ASN A 21 13.22 -17.42 -2.27
CA ASN A 21 13.30 -18.36 -3.39
C ASN A 21 14.55 -18.13 -4.25
N VAL A 22 15.71 -17.93 -3.59
CA VAL A 22 17.00 -17.85 -4.29
C VAL A 22 17.40 -19.26 -4.75
N PRO A 23 17.66 -19.48 -6.05
CA PRO A 23 18.00 -20.80 -6.58
C PRO A 23 19.46 -21.13 -6.28
N ILE A 24 19.72 -21.68 -5.10
CA ILE A 24 21.06 -22.11 -4.68
C ILE A 24 21.42 -23.41 -5.39
N LEU A 25 22.54 -23.43 -6.11
CA LEU A 25 23.08 -24.64 -6.74
C LEU A 25 23.96 -25.40 -5.76
N GLU A 26 24.81 -24.69 -5.03
CA GLU A 26 25.76 -25.27 -4.09
C GLU A 26 26.13 -24.28 -2.98
N THR A 27 26.62 -24.79 -1.85
CA THR A 27 27.18 -23.99 -0.76
C THR A 27 28.54 -24.52 -0.33
N GLN A 28 29.41 -23.64 0.15
CA GLN A 28 30.72 -24.00 0.69
C GLN A 28 31.04 -23.14 1.92
N GLY A 29 31.49 -23.78 3.01
CA GLY A 29 31.81 -23.11 4.27
C GLY A 29 30.76 -23.34 5.35
N ASN A 30 30.60 -22.38 6.25
CA ASN A 30 29.73 -22.51 7.42
C ASN A 30 28.27 -22.14 7.07
N CYS A 31 27.39 -23.14 7.02
CA CYS A 31 25.98 -22.96 6.71
C CYS A 31 25.14 -22.32 7.84
N ASP A 32 25.70 -22.14 9.03
CA ASP A 32 25.02 -21.57 10.20
C ASP A 32 25.35 -20.08 10.41
N VAL A 33 26.01 -19.44 9.44
CA VAL A 33 26.36 -18.02 9.55
C VAL A 33 25.13 -17.12 9.59
N VAL A 34 25.25 -16.07 10.41
CA VAL A 34 24.21 -15.06 10.60
C VAL A 34 24.69 -13.68 10.17
N ILE A 35 23.74 -12.86 9.74
CA ILE A 35 23.94 -11.43 9.43
C ILE A 35 22.97 -10.61 10.29
N SER A 36 23.36 -9.38 10.65
CA SER A 36 22.60 -8.55 11.61
C SER A 36 22.82 -7.05 11.39
N GLY A 37 21.80 -6.23 11.67
CA GLY A 37 21.89 -4.77 11.73
C GLY A 37 21.15 -4.06 10.59
N LYS A 38 21.36 -2.74 10.44
CA LYS A 38 20.76 -1.93 9.36
C LYS A 38 21.56 -1.95 8.04
N ASP A 39 22.84 -2.30 8.09
CA ASP A 39 23.80 -2.23 6.98
C ASP A 39 24.45 -3.58 6.65
N TYR A 40 23.67 -4.66 6.68
CA TYR A 40 24.17 -6.03 6.48
C TYR A 40 24.42 -6.38 5.00
N ILE A 41 24.13 -5.50 4.05
CA ILE A 41 24.45 -5.69 2.63
C ILE A 41 25.55 -4.70 2.24
N LYS A 42 26.68 -5.21 1.76
CA LYS A 42 27.83 -4.38 1.34
C LYS A 42 28.46 -4.90 0.06
N SER A 43 29.16 -4.04 -0.67
CA SER A 43 30.07 -4.50 -1.73
C SER A 43 31.27 -5.24 -1.12
N LEU A 44 31.90 -6.13 -1.89
CA LEU A 44 33.04 -6.94 -1.41
C LEU A 44 34.16 -6.07 -0.81
N GLU A 45 34.41 -4.90 -1.39
CA GLU A 45 35.53 -4.01 -1.04
C GLU A 45 35.41 -3.41 0.37
N ILE A 46 34.18 -3.15 0.81
CA ILE A 46 33.89 -2.56 2.12
C ILE A 46 33.19 -3.55 3.06
N SER A 47 33.10 -4.81 2.65
CA SER A 47 32.44 -5.88 3.41
C SER A 47 33.13 -6.12 4.74
N THR A 48 32.33 -6.43 5.76
CA THR A 48 32.78 -6.71 7.13
C THR A 48 32.10 -7.96 7.64
N LEU A 49 32.57 -8.48 8.79
CA LEU A 49 31.86 -9.54 9.48
C LEU A 49 30.42 -9.08 9.79
N GLY A 50 29.46 -9.99 9.63
CA GLY A 50 28.03 -9.73 9.72
C GLY A 50 27.37 -9.25 8.43
N THR A 51 28.09 -9.21 7.30
CA THR A 51 27.55 -8.73 6.02
C THR A 51 27.43 -9.83 4.95
N LEU A 52 26.41 -9.68 4.09
CA LEU A 52 26.18 -10.41 2.86
C LEU A 52 26.64 -9.56 1.66
N SER A 53 27.45 -10.15 0.79
CA SER A 53 27.92 -9.56 -0.46
C SER A 53 27.61 -10.48 -1.65
N PHE A 54 27.95 -10.03 -2.85
CA PHE A 54 27.91 -10.85 -4.05
C PHE A 54 29.18 -10.67 -4.88
N CYS A 55 29.53 -11.68 -5.66
CA CYS A 55 30.58 -11.63 -6.67
C CYS A 55 30.10 -12.33 -7.94
N TYR A 56 30.56 -11.85 -9.09
CA TYR A 56 30.28 -12.45 -10.39
C TYR A 56 31.50 -12.25 -11.28
N GLN A 57 31.54 -12.94 -12.41
CA GLN A 57 32.71 -12.95 -13.28
C GLN A 57 32.95 -11.55 -13.90
N ASN A 58 33.89 -10.80 -13.33
CA ASN A 58 34.23 -9.45 -13.74
C ASN A 58 35.74 -9.19 -13.55
N PRO A 59 36.50 -8.76 -14.58
CA PRO A 59 37.94 -8.48 -14.50
C PRO A 59 38.32 -7.51 -13.37
N HIS A 60 37.45 -6.56 -13.03
CA HIS A 60 37.71 -5.58 -11.98
C HIS A 60 37.52 -6.13 -10.56
N MET A 61 36.88 -7.28 -10.40
CA MET A 61 36.51 -7.82 -9.07
C MET A 61 37.54 -8.79 -8.49
N GLN A 62 38.58 -9.19 -9.24
CA GLN A 62 39.59 -10.15 -8.76
C GLN A 62 40.32 -9.68 -7.49
N ASN A 63 40.66 -8.39 -7.43
CA ASN A 63 41.29 -7.78 -6.25
C ASN A 63 40.32 -7.69 -5.05
N SER A 64 39.03 -7.49 -5.32
CA SER A 64 38.00 -7.37 -4.30
C SER A 64 37.64 -8.74 -3.70
N ILE A 65 37.69 -9.81 -4.51
CA ILE A 65 37.56 -11.21 -4.06
C ILE A 65 38.68 -11.54 -3.06
N SER A 66 39.94 -11.21 -3.36
CA SER A 66 41.06 -11.52 -2.46
C SER A 66 41.11 -10.67 -1.19
N ARG A 67 40.38 -9.55 -1.10
CA ARG A 67 40.36 -8.65 0.08
C ARG A 67 39.06 -8.58 0.88
N ASN A 68 37.98 -9.20 0.42
CA ASN A 68 36.70 -9.23 1.15
C ASN A 68 36.80 -9.77 2.60
N ASN A 69 35.92 -9.29 3.47
CA ASN A 69 35.68 -9.80 4.83
C ASN A 69 34.19 -10.10 5.06
N ALA A 70 33.44 -10.43 4.01
CA ALA A 70 32.01 -10.73 4.09
C ALA A 70 31.76 -12.06 4.82
N THR A 71 30.71 -12.12 5.63
CA THR A 71 30.26 -13.35 6.27
C THR A 71 29.63 -14.31 5.27
N ALA A 72 28.89 -13.78 4.29
CA ALA A 72 28.35 -14.58 3.21
C ALA A 72 28.52 -13.91 1.84
N ILE A 73 28.75 -14.71 0.80
CA ILE A 73 28.97 -14.25 -0.57
C ILE A 73 28.10 -15.07 -1.52
N ILE A 74 27.24 -14.41 -2.29
CA ILE A 74 26.54 -15.01 -3.44
C ILE A 74 27.45 -14.92 -4.67
N ALA A 75 27.80 -16.05 -5.27
CA ALA A 75 28.81 -16.15 -6.32
C ALA A 75 28.30 -16.91 -7.54
N ASP A 76 28.81 -16.58 -8.74
CA ASP A 76 28.62 -17.44 -9.91
C ASP A 76 29.27 -18.81 -9.64
N ILE A 77 28.60 -19.90 -10.01
CA ILE A 77 29.13 -21.26 -9.85
C ILE A 77 30.47 -21.46 -10.57
N SER A 78 30.73 -20.71 -11.65
CA SER A 78 32.00 -20.73 -12.38
C SER A 78 33.20 -20.22 -11.56
N LEU A 79 32.95 -19.48 -10.48
CA LEU A 79 33.99 -18.94 -9.60
C LEU A 79 34.36 -19.88 -8.45
N LYS A 80 33.72 -21.04 -8.32
CA LYS A 80 33.90 -21.98 -7.20
C LYS A 80 35.36 -22.32 -6.93
N ASP A 81 36.11 -22.69 -7.95
CA ASP A 81 37.51 -23.08 -7.82
C ASP A 81 38.44 -21.89 -7.56
N SER A 82 37.98 -20.66 -7.85
CA SER A 82 38.73 -19.42 -7.65
C SER A 82 38.48 -18.77 -6.29
N LEU A 83 37.44 -19.20 -5.56
CA LEU A 83 37.02 -18.64 -4.27
C LEU A 83 37.47 -19.54 -3.11
N SER A 84 38.46 -19.09 -2.35
CA SER A 84 38.88 -19.74 -1.11
C SER A 84 38.22 -19.13 0.12
N LEU A 85 37.86 -19.98 1.08
CA LEU A 85 37.35 -19.53 2.38
C LEU A 85 38.45 -18.82 3.16
N LYS A 86 38.14 -17.63 3.69
CA LYS A 86 39.09 -16.84 4.49
C LYS A 86 38.96 -17.06 5.99
N SER A 87 37.83 -17.59 6.43
CA SER A 87 37.59 -17.90 7.84
C SER A 87 36.59 -19.04 7.99
N SER A 88 36.54 -19.65 9.17
CA SER A 88 35.54 -20.66 9.54
C SER A 88 34.12 -20.09 9.73
N GLN A 89 33.97 -18.76 9.67
CA GLN A 89 32.71 -18.04 9.81
C GLN A 89 32.21 -17.49 8.47
N GLN A 90 32.69 -18.05 7.35
CA GLN A 90 32.36 -17.61 6.00
C GLN A 90 31.54 -18.66 5.26
N LEU A 91 30.59 -18.19 4.46
CA LEU A 91 29.74 -18.99 3.57
C LEU A 91 29.79 -18.47 2.14
N HIS A 92 30.09 -19.34 1.19
CA HIS A 92 29.89 -19.09 -0.23
C HIS A 92 28.61 -19.79 -0.69
N ILE A 93 27.76 -19.06 -1.39
CA ILE A 93 26.52 -19.54 -1.99
C ILE A 93 26.66 -19.42 -3.50
N PHE A 94 26.69 -20.55 -4.20
CA PHE A 94 26.85 -20.58 -5.65
C PHE A 94 25.51 -20.64 -6.36
N VAL A 95 25.36 -19.78 -7.37
CA VAL A 95 24.17 -19.66 -8.21
C VAL A 95 24.57 -19.55 -9.69
N GLU A 96 23.61 -19.65 -10.60
CA GLU A 96 23.87 -19.59 -12.04
C GLU A 96 24.27 -18.18 -12.51
N ASP A 97 23.60 -17.14 -12.00
CA ASP A 97 23.89 -15.72 -12.27
C ASP A 97 23.77 -14.93 -10.96
N ALA A 98 24.90 -14.64 -10.33
CA ALA A 98 24.95 -13.97 -9.03
C ALA A 98 24.52 -12.53 -9.09
N HIS A 99 24.80 -11.82 -10.18
CA HIS A 99 24.39 -10.42 -10.33
C HIS A 99 22.87 -10.30 -10.42
N LYS A 100 22.22 -11.06 -11.32
CA LYS A 100 20.75 -11.08 -11.46
C LYS A 100 20.07 -11.59 -10.19
N THR A 101 20.62 -12.63 -9.58
CA THR A 101 20.10 -13.20 -8.32
C THR A 101 20.15 -12.17 -7.21
N PHE A 102 21.30 -11.49 -7.03
CA PHE A 102 21.47 -10.47 -6.01
C PHE A 102 20.56 -9.28 -6.24
N VAL A 103 20.44 -8.75 -7.47
CA VAL A 103 19.51 -7.66 -7.79
C VAL A 103 18.06 -8.04 -7.47
N THR A 104 17.65 -9.25 -7.82
CA THR A 104 16.30 -9.76 -7.55
C THR A 104 16.05 -9.93 -6.05
N PHE A 105 17.03 -10.46 -5.33
CA PHE A 105 17.01 -10.64 -3.88
C PHE A 105 16.88 -9.30 -3.15
N ILE A 106 17.71 -8.31 -3.50
CA ILE A 106 17.68 -6.97 -2.90
C ILE A 106 16.32 -6.29 -3.13
N ARG A 107 15.75 -6.39 -4.34
CA ARG A 107 14.41 -5.86 -4.62
C ARG A 107 13.34 -6.44 -3.71
N LYS A 108 13.38 -7.76 -3.46
CA LYS A 108 12.45 -8.42 -2.53
C LYS A 108 12.69 -8.01 -1.08
N LEU A 109 13.95 -7.81 -0.70
CA LEU A 109 14.36 -7.48 0.67
C LEU A 109 14.06 -6.03 1.07
N VAL A 110 14.06 -5.09 0.13
CA VAL A 110 13.76 -3.65 0.36
C VAL A 110 12.25 -3.36 0.40
N THR A 111 11.40 -4.37 0.17
CA THR A 111 9.95 -4.22 0.36
C THR A 111 9.64 -4.25 1.86
N VAL A 112 9.65 -3.09 2.51
CA VAL A 112 9.45 -2.96 3.97
C VAL A 112 7.99 -3.24 4.32
N VAL A 113 7.77 -4.24 5.18
CA VAL A 113 6.47 -4.60 5.73
C VAL A 113 6.45 -4.27 7.22
N HIS A 114 5.52 -3.42 7.65
CA HIS A 114 5.34 -3.00 9.04
C HIS A 114 4.79 -4.18 9.90
N PRO A 115 5.16 -4.34 11.18
CA PRO A 115 4.73 -5.48 12.03
C PRO A 115 3.22 -5.59 12.31
N THR A 116 2.40 -4.64 11.86
CA THR A 116 0.92 -4.74 11.87
C THR A 116 0.33 -5.36 10.60
N PHE A 117 1.19 -5.85 9.70
CA PHE A 117 0.79 -6.42 8.41
C PHE A 117 -0.06 -7.68 8.55
N LEU A 118 -1.01 -7.82 7.62
CA LEU A 118 -1.53 -9.12 7.20
C LEU A 118 -0.40 -10.11 6.91
N ASN A 119 -0.67 -11.41 6.89
CA ASN A 119 0.34 -12.31 6.35
C ASN A 119 0.49 -11.99 4.86
N ALA A 120 1.72 -11.91 4.34
CA ALA A 120 1.96 -11.70 2.90
C ALA A 120 1.27 -12.75 2.00
N GLU A 121 0.81 -13.86 2.59
CA GLU A 121 0.07 -14.94 1.94
C GLU A 121 -1.40 -14.58 1.62
N ASP A 122 -1.93 -13.50 2.23
CA ASP A 122 -3.31 -13.04 2.01
C ASP A 122 -3.43 -12.03 0.84
N ILE A 123 -2.32 -11.63 0.22
CA ILE A 123 -2.30 -10.66 -0.89
C ILE A 123 -2.06 -11.41 -2.21
N PRO A 124 -2.94 -11.26 -3.22
CA PRO A 124 -2.74 -11.87 -4.53
C PRO A 124 -1.42 -11.44 -5.19
N THR A 125 -0.75 -12.37 -5.87
CA THR A 125 0.54 -12.12 -6.54
C THR A 125 0.46 -11.15 -7.72
N SER A 126 -0.76 -10.91 -8.22
CA SER A 126 -1.07 -9.93 -9.26
C SER A 126 -1.09 -8.48 -8.75
N CYS A 127 -1.05 -8.28 -7.43
CA CYS A 127 -1.07 -6.96 -6.83
C CYS A 127 0.30 -6.27 -6.86
N TYR A 128 0.27 -4.95 -6.99
CA TYR A 128 1.42 -4.08 -6.79
C TYR A 128 1.29 -3.35 -5.45
N ILE A 129 2.28 -3.55 -4.59
CA ILE A 129 2.40 -2.85 -3.30
C ILE A 129 3.65 -1.97 -3.36
N GLY A 130 3.44 -0.67 -3.40
CA GLY A 130 4.49 0.33 -3.46
C GLY A 130 5.20 0.56 -2.12
N PRO A 131 6.20 1.45 -2.09
CA PRO A 131 6.98 1.70 -0.89
C PRO A 131 6.13 2.34 0.21
N ASN A 132 6.43 2.04 1.48
CA ASN A 132 5.79 2.62 2.67
C ASN A 132 4.27 2.45 2.69
N VAL A 133 3.74 1.33 2.18
CA VAL A 133 2.34 0.96 2.35
C VAL A 133 2.18 0.20 3.66
N ILE A 134 1.26 0.65 4.51
CA ILE A 134 0.87 -0.02 5.74
C ILE A 134 -0.53 -0.60 5.54
N ILE A 135 -0.69 -1.89 5.82
CA ILE A 135 -1.97 -2.60 5.72
C ILE A 135 -2.18 -3.32 7.05
N GLU A 136 -3.20 -2.95 7.81
CA GLU A 136 -3.49 -3.59 9.09
C GLU A 136 -4.04 -5.02 8.92
N ARG A 137 -3.94 -5.82 9.98
CA ARG A 137 -4.48 -7.19 10.06
C ARG A 137 -5.97 -7.24 9.68
N GLY A 138 -6.32 -8.24 8.86
CA GLY A 138 -7.70 -8.56 8.51
C GLY A 138 -8.26 -7.80 7.30
N VAL A 139 -7.46 -6.93 6.67
CA VAL A 139 -7.82 -6.35 5.36
C VAL A 139 -7.93 -7.45 4.31
N LYS A 140 -8.90 -7.33 3.40
CA LYS A 140 -9.03 -8.23 2.24
C LYS A 140 -8.69 -7.47 0.98
N ILE A 141 -7.90 -8.08 0.10
CA ILE A 141 -7.45 -7.46 -1.15
C ILE A 141 -7.70 -8.42 -2.31
N GLY A 142 -8.44 -7.97 -3.32
CA GLY A 142 -8.69 -8.68 -4.56
C GLY A 142 -7.48 -8.67 -5.50
N GLU A 143 -7.67 -9.19 -6.71
CA GLU A 143 -6.60 -9.30 -7.71
C GLU A 143 -6.32 -7.99 -8.43
N ASN A 144 -5.11 -7.83 -8.99
CA ASN A 144 -4.72 -6.69 -9.83
C ASN A 144 -4.84 -5.32 -9.12
N VAL A 145 -4.77 -5.29 -7.79
CA VAL A 145 -4.79 -4.05 -7.01
C VAL A 145 -3.44 -3.36 -7.07
N GLN A 146 -3.44 -2.03 -7.20
CA GLN A 146 -2.21 -1.22 -7.15
C GLN A 146 -2.30 -0.21 -6.02
N LEU A 147 -1.46 -0.40 -5.00
CA LEU A 147 -1.25 0.54 -3.91
C LEU A 147 0.07 1.27 -4.18
N VAL A 148 0.03 2.50 -4.69
CA VAL A 148 1.21 3.12 -5.33
C VAL A 148 2.35 3.46 -4.35
N GLY A 149 2.05 3.81 -3.10
CA GLY A 149 3.06 4.04 -2.05
C GLY A 149 2.65 5.10 -1.03
N ASN A 150 3.24 5.08 0.17
CA ASN A 150 2.89 5.97 1.30
C ASN A 150 1.37 5.93 1.62
N ILE A 151 0.77 4.74 1.62
CA ILE A 151 -0.66 4.54 1.85
C ILE A 151 -0.85 3.86 3.21
N TYR A 152 -1.91 4.24 3.92
CA TYR A 152 -2.32 3.55 5.14
C TYR A 152 -3.70 2.92 4.95
N ILE A 153 -3.81 1.63 5.22
CA ILE A 153 -5.06 0.88 5.17
C ILE A 153 -5.32 0.27 6.54
N TYR A 154 -6.36 0.76 7.22
CA TYR A 154 -6.81 0.29 8.52
C TYR A 154 -7.49 -1.08 8.42
N ARG A 155 -7.69 -1.73 9.58
CA ARG A 155 -8.45 -2.97 9.72
C ARG A 155 -9.87 -2.81 9.17
N ASN A 156 -10.54 -3.94 8.92
CA ASN A 156 -11.93 -4.00 8.43
C ASN A 156 -12.14 -3.32 7.05
N VAL A 157 -11.07 -3.10 6.30
CA VAL A 157 -11.14 -2.67 4.90
C VAL A 157 -11.21 -3.89 3.98
N GLN A 158 -12.11 -3.85 3.00
CA GLN A 158 -12.20 -4.83 1.93
C GLN A 158 -12.02 -4.11 0.59
N ILE A 159 -11.07 -4.59 -0.22
CA ILE A 159 -10.72 -4.03 -1.52
C ILE A 159 -10.98 -5.10 -2.57
N GLY A 160 -11.81 -4.78 -3.57
CA GLY A 160 -12.11 -5.61 -4.71
C GLY A 160 -10.97 -5.68 -5.72
N ASN A 161 -11.30 -6.13 -6.93
CA ASN A 161 -10.34 -6.37 -8.00
C ASN A 161 -10.03 -5.11 -8.79
N SER A 162 -8.83 -5.05 -9.36
CA SER A 162 -8.42 -4.00 -10.30
C SER A 162 -8.57 -2.59 -9.72
N VAL A 163 -8.38 -2.41 -8.42
CA VAL A 163 -8.44 -1.10 -7.73
C VAL A 163 -7.08 -0.40 -7.82
N ILE A 164 -7.07 0.93 -7.97
CA ILE A 164 -5.84 1.72 -7.87
C ILE A 164 -6.01 2.77 -6.77
N ILE A 165 -5.07 2.81 -5.84
CA ILE A 165 -4.98 3.82 -4.78
C ILE A 165 -3.65 4.55 -4.95
N LYS A 166 -3.73 5.86 -5.23
CA LYS A 166 -2.56 6.71 -5.43
C LYS A 166 -1.91 7.13 -4.08
N PRO A 167 -0.70 7.71 -4.11
CA PRO A 167 0.08 7.92 -2.91
C PRO A 167 -0.54 8.84 -1.86
N GLY A 168 -0.19 8.61 -0.59
CA GLY A 168 -0.57 9.46 0.54
C GLY A 168 -2.00 9.25 1.05
N SER A 169 -2.77 8.36 0.43
CA SER A 169 -4.16 8.13 0.81
C SER A 169 -4.29 7.26 2.06
N VAL A 170 -5.31 7.56 2.86
CA VAL A 170 -5.63 6.88 4.12
C VAL A 170 -7.03 6.29 4.03
N ILE A 171 -7.14 4.99 4.25
CA ILE A 171 -8.37 4.21 4.04
C ILE A 171 -8.78 3.51 5.33
N GLY A 172 -9.99 3.79 5.80
CA GLY A 172 -10.57 3.18 7.00
C GLY A 172 -10.18 3.86 8.31
N GLY A 173 -9.68 5.09 8.26
CA GLY A 173 -9.43 5.89 9.47
C GLY A 173 -10.73 6.16 10.21
N GLN A 174 -10.64 6.49 11.51
CA GLN A 174 -11.84 6.86 12.28
C GLN A 174 -12.40 8.18 11.78
N GLY A 175 -13.73 8.22 11.58
CA GLY A 175 -14.43 9.45 11.23
C GLY A 175 -14.61 10.39 12.41
N PHE A 176 -15.07 11.60 12.12
CA PHE A 176 -15.33 12.63 13.13
C PHE A 176 -16.66 12.38 13.87
N GLY A 177 -16.63 11.57 14.93
CA GLY A 177 -17.81 11.27 15.76
C GLY A 177 -17.63 11.74 17.20
N PHE A 178 -18.25 12.86 17.54
CA PHE A 178 -18.29 13.39 18.91
C PHE A 178 -19.73 13.69 19.31
N THR A 179 -20.11 13.25 20.50
CA THR A 179 -21.41 13.59 21.12
C THR A 179 -21.17 14.58 22.25
N LEU A 180 -22.02 15.60 22.37
CA LEU A 180 -22.01 16.46 23.56
C LEU A 180 -22.77 15.80 24.70
N GLU A 181 -22.08 15.55 25.80
CA GLU A 181 -22.71 15.14 27.06
C GLU A 181 -23.17 16.36 27.89
N GLU A 182 -23.90 16.08 28.97
CA GLU A 182 -24.25 17.10 29.97
C GLU A 182 -22.99 17.81 30.49
N GLY A 183 -23.03 19.14 30.56
CA GLY A 183 -21.88 19.96 30.94
C GLY A 183 -20.94 20.34 29.79
N GLY A 184 -21.25 19.96 28.54
CA GLY A 184 -20.54 20.41 27.35
C GLY A 184 -19.26 19.62 27.01
N VAL A 185 -19.04 18.49 27.68
CA VAL A 185 -17.92 17.58 27.38
C VAL A 185 -18.20 16.84 26.07
N GLN A 186 -17.20 16.80 25.18
CA GLN A 186 -17.27 16.01 23.96
C GLN A 186 -16.78 14.59 24.23
N GLN A 187 -17.66 13.61 24.05
CA GLN A 187 -17.32 12.20 24.13
C GLN A 187 -17.16 11.62 22.71
N HIS A 188 -16.05 10.94 22.49
CA HIS A 188 -15.76 10.29 21.22
C HIS A 188 -16.65 9.06 21.02
N PHE A 189 -17.36 9.01 19.89
CA PHE A 189 -18.11 7.84 19.46
C PHE A 189 -17.21 6.90 18.66
N PRO A 190 -16.93 5.68 19.16
CA PRO A 190 -16.02 4.76 18.49
C PRO A 190 -16.60 4.32 17.14
N HIS A 191 -15.80 4.47 16.07
CA HIS A 191 -16.12 3.91 14.77
C HIS A 191 -15.58 2.48 14.69
N ILE A 192 -16.50 1.52 14.63
CA ILE A 192 -16.19 0.08 14.60
C ILE A 192 -16.51 -0.58 13.26
N GLY A 193 -17.13 0.17 12.35
CA GLY A 193 -17.42 -0.28 11.00
C GLY A 193 -16.19 -0.42 10.13
N GLY A 194 -16.40 -0.75 8.86
CA GLY A 194 -15.34 -0.93 7.87
C GLY A 194 -15.44 0.03 6.70
N VAL A 195 -14.63 -0.28 5.68
CA VAL A 195 -14.74 0.32 4.33
C VAL A 195 -14.80 -0.81 3.33
N ILE A 196 -15.74 -0.72 2.39
CA ILE A 196 -15.84 -1.64 1.25
C ILE A 196 -15.54 -0.84 0.00
N ILE A 197 -14.54 -1.29 -0.76
CA ILE A 197 -14.17 -0.74 -2.06
C ILE A 197 -14.38 -1.85 -3.07
N GLU A 198 -15.31 -1.67 -4.00
CA GLU A 198 -15.61 -2.64 -5.04
C GLU A 198 -14.61 -2.58 -6.21
N ASP A 199 -14.85 -3.43 -7.20
CA ASP A 199 -13.99 -3.60 -8.36
C ASP A 199 -13.83 -2.32 -9.18
N ASN A 200 -12.67 -2.17 -9.83
CA ASN A 200 -12.37 -1.10 -10.78
C ASN A 200 -12.44 0.34 -10.22
N VAL A 201 -12.47 0.49 -8.90
CA VAL A 201 -12.42 1.81 -8.25
C VAL A 201 -11.05 2.46 -8.47
N ARG A 202 -11.04 3.80 -8.60
CA ARG A 202 -9.83 4.62 -8.70
C ARG A 202 -9.85 5.67 -7.60
N ILE A 203 -8.84 5.68 -6.74
CA ILE A 203 -8.68 6.64 -5.64
C ILE A 203 -7.42 7.49 -5.90
N GLY A 204 -7.62 8.80 -5.88
CA GLY A 204 -6.62 9.84 -6.06
C GLY A 204 -5.59 9.88 -4.93
N ALA A 205 -4.62 10.78 -5.07
CA ALA A 205 -3.56 10.98 -4.08
C ALA A 205 -4.08 11.78 -2.89
N ASN A 206 -3.56 11.50 -1.70
CA ASN A 206 -3.91 12.18 -0.45
C ASN A 206 -5.43 12.22 -0.18
N VAL A 207 -6.13 11.13 -0.50
CA VAL A 207 -7.55 10.97 -0.21
C VAL A 207 -7.72 10.35 1.16
N CYS A 208 -8.64 10.88 1.96
CA CYS A 208 -9.03 10.30 3.25
C CYS A 208 -10.44 9.70 3.14
N ILE A 209 -10.55 8.39 3.36
CA ILE A 209 -11.83 7.67 3.43
C ILE A 209 -12.00 7.11 4.83
N ASP A 210 -13.00 7.58 5.56
CA ASP A 210 -13.27 7.15 6.93
C ASP A 210 -14.05 5.84 6.95
N CYS A 211 -13.80 5.00 7.97
CA CYS A 211 -14.64 3.85 8.24
C CYS A 211 -16.03 4.28 8.72
N GLY A 212 -17.03 3.41 8.52
CA GLY A 212 -18.35 3.67 9.06
C GLY A 212 -18.38 3.60 10.58
N SER A 213 -19.32 4.32 11.20
CA SER A 213 -19.54 4.29 12.65
C SER A 213 -19.91 2.90 13.16
N ILE A 214 -20.98 2.32 12.62
CA ILE A 214 -21.45 0.95 12.86
C ILE A 214 -21.45 0.14 11.56
N GLY A 215 -22.07 0.70 10.50
CA GLY A 215 -22.07 0.12 9.16
C GLY A 215 -20.75 0.38 8.41
N ASN A 216 -20.75 0.20 7.09
CA ASN A 216 -19.56 0.46 6.26
C ASN A 216 -19.69 1.79 5.50
N THR A 217 -18.55 2.41 5.21
CA THR A 217 -18.43 3.33 4.07
C THR A 217 -18.23 2.49 2.82
N ILE A 218 -18.91 2.77 1.73
CA ILE A 218 -18.95 1.92 0.53
C ILE A 218 -18.65 2.74 -0.72
N LEU A 219 -17.67 2.28 -1.49
CA LEU A 219 -17.35 2.77 -2.83
C LEU A 219 -17.72 1.68 -3.83
N TYR A 220 -18.81 1.87 -4.57
CA TYR A 220 -19.31 0.89 -5.54
C TYR A 220 -18.48 0.90 -6.84
N ARG A 221 -18.64 -0.19 -7.61
CA ARG A 221 -17.82 -0.51 -8.77
C ARG A 221 -17.62 0.67 -9.72
N GLY A 222 -16.37 0.85 -10.14
CA GLY A 222 -16.00 1.80 -11.19
C GLY A 222 -16.04 3.29 -10.78
N CYS A 223 -16.39 3.62 -9.53
CA CYS A 223 -16.35 4.99 -9.07
C CYS A 223 -14.92 5.54 -9.05
N ARG A 224 -14.80 6.87 -9.19
CA ARG A 224 -13.52 7.58 -9.31
C ARG A 224 -13.48 8.73 -8.33
N ILE A 225 -12.58 8.65 -7.37
CA ILE A 225 -12.33 9.71 -6.39
C ILE A 225 -11.01 10.35 -6.78
N ASP A 226 -11.00 11.65 -7.06
CA ASP A 226 -9.80 12.38 -7.44
C ASP A 226 -9.03 12.86 -6.20
N ASN A 227 -7.89 13.52 -6.42
CA ASN A 227 -6.94 13.85 -5.36
C ASN A 227 -7.54 14.80 -4.31
N LEU A 228 -7.02 14.69 -3.08
CA LEU A 228 -7.34 15.59 -1.96
C LEU A 228 -8.83 15.61 -1.57
N CYS A 229 -9.59 14.58 -1.91
CA CYS A 229 -10.97 14.45 -1.47
C CYS A 229 -11.05 13.88 -0.05
N HIS A 230 -12.13 14.23 0.65
CA HIS A 230 -12.51 13.61 1.91
C HIS A 230 -13.88 12.92 1.77
N ILE A 231 -13.92 11.64 2.12
CA ILE A 231 -15.12 10.81 2.18
C ILE A 231 -15.33 10.42 3.64
N ALA A 232 -16.31 11.04 4.29
CA ALA A 232 -16.59 10.80 5.71
C ALA A 232 -17.26 9.44 5.96
N HIS A 233 -17.50 9.16 7.24
CA HIS A 233 -18.07 7.90 7.71
C HIS A 233 -19.46 7.59 7.11
N ASN A 234 -19.71 6.31 6.81
CA ASN A 234 -21.00 5.79 6.31
C ASN A 234 -21.44 6.35 4.95
N VAL A 235 -20.53 7.00 4.21
CA VAL A 235 -20.85 7.46 2.85
C VAL A 235 -20.98 6.27 1.91
N GLU A 236 -21.93 6.36 0.99
CA GLU A 236 -22.10 5.44 -0.13
C GLU A 236 -21.89 6.19 -1.44
N VAL A 237 -20.93 5.77 -2.26
CA VAL A 237 -20.66 6.35 -3.59
C VAL A 237 -21.02 5.34 -4.67
N GLY A 238 -22.07 5.63 -5.43
CA GLY A 238 -22.64 4.76 -6.46
C GLY A 238 -21.70 4.40 -7.60
N GLU A 239 -22.14 3.45 -8.42
CA GLU A 239 -21.38 2.92 -9.54
C GLU A 239 -21.04 4.01 -10.57
N ASN A 240 -19.82 3.95 -11.11
CA ASN A 240 -19.31 4.86 -12.14
C ASN A 240 -19.42 6.37 -11.78
N THR A 241 -19.62 6.69 -10.51
CA THR A 241 -19.70 8.08 -10.02
C THR A 241 -18.31 8.68 -9.88
N CYS A 242 -18.18 9.95 -10.25
CA CYS A 242 -16.94 10.72 -10.17
C CYS A 242 -17.04 11.77 -9.07
N VAL A 243 -16.09 11.77 -8.14
CA VAL A 243 -15.88 12.82 -7.14
C VAL A 243 -14.57 13.52 -7.47
N VAL A 244 -14.65 14.74 -7.99
CA VAL A 244 -13.49 15.46 -8.54
C VAL A 244 -12.71 16.17 -7.42
N ALA A 245 -11.47 16.57 -7.70
CA ALA A 245 -10.49 16.96 -6.69
C ALA A 245 -11.02 17.97 -5.66
N VAL A 246 -10.53 17.84 -4.42
CA VAL A 246 -10.80 18.76 -3.31
C VAL A 246 -12.28 18.76 -2.85
N CYS A 247 -13.06 17.73 -3.19
CA CYS A 247 -14.42 17.60 -2.67
C CYS A 247 -14.43 17.12 -1.21
N MET A 248 -15.43 17.59 -0.45
CA MET A 248 -15.75 17.10 0.88
C MET A 248 -17.15 16.50 0.89
N ILE A 249 -17.25 15.20 1.19
CA ILE A 249 -18.52 14.49 1.33
C ILE A 249 -18.72 14.16 2.81
N ALA A 250 -19.68 14.83 3.45
CA ALA A 250 -19.94 14.65 4.88
C ALA A 250 -20.65 13.32 5.19
N GLY A 251 -20.72 12.98 6.47
CA GLY A 251 -21.10 11.65 6.94
C GLY A 251 -22.48 11.20 6.48
N SER A 252 -22.62 9.89 6.20
CA SER A 252 -23.90 9.24 5.84
C SER A 252 -24.58 9.79 4.58
N VAL A 253 -23.84 10.45 3.69
CA VAL A 253 -24.35 10.83 2.36
C VAL A 253 -24.44 9.61 1.46
N LYS A 254 -25.50 9.52 0.67
CA LYS A 254 -25.68 8.51 -0.37
C LYS A 254 -25.66 9.17 -1.74
N ILE A 255 -24.70 8.81 -2.58
CA ILE A 255 -24.56 9.31 -3.94
C ILE A 255 -24.95 8.19 -4.91
N GLY A 256 -25.88 8.49 -5.82
CA GLY A 256 -26.34 7.57 -6.85
C GLY A 256 -25.29 7.27 -7.90
N ASN A 257 -25.69 6.52 -8.91
CA ASN A 257 -24.86 6.04 -9.99
C ASN A 257 -24.66 7.10 -11.08
N ASN A 258 -23.57 7.01 -11.83
CA ASN A 258 -23.24 7.89 -12.96
C ASN A 258 -23.26 9.39 -12.61
N THR A 259 -23.07 9.71 -11.33
CA THR A 259 -23.15 11.08 -10.83
C THR A 259 -21.77 11.73 -10.87
N TRP A 260 -21.74 13.05 -11.09
CA TRP A 260 -20.52 13.83 -11.18
C TRP A 260 -20.52 14.95 -10.14
N ILE A 261 -19.63 14.86 -9.15
CA ILE A 261 -19.42 15.89 -8.14
C ILE A 261 -18.25 16.78 -8.58
N GLY A 262 -18.57 17.99 -9.05
CA GLY A 262 -17.58 18.93 -9.57
C GLY A 262 -16.54 19.38 -8.52
N PRO A 263 -15.34 19.79 -8.96
CA PRO A 263 -14.20 20.02 -8.07
C PRO A 263 -14.50 21.03 -6.96
N GLY A 264 -13.92 20.80 -5.77
CA GLY A 264 -14.06 21.71 -4.64
C GLY A 264 -15.48 21.82 -4.07
N SER A 265 -16.42 20.93 -4.44
CA SER A 265 -17.78 20.94 -3.92
C SER A 265 -17.88 20.29 -2.54
N SER A 266 -18.88 20.70 -1.77
CA SER A 266 -19.17 20.16 -0.45
C SER A 266 -20.60 19.65 -0.38
N VAL A 267 -20.80 18.47 0.22
CA VAL A 267 -22.13 17.86 0.41
C VAL A 267 -22.38 17.69 1.90
N LEU A 268 -23.48 18.27 2.39
CA LEU A 268 -23.91 18.18 3.78
C LEU A 268 -24.27 16.73 4.16
N GLN A 269 -24.09 16.38 5.44
CA GLN A 269 -24.33 15.03 5.96
C GLN A 269 -25.78 14.56 5.74
N GLN A 270 -25.98 13.24 5.70
CA GLN A 270 -27.29 12.57 5.62
C GLN A 270 -28.13 12.93 4.38
N LEU A 271 -27.52 13.49 3.35
CA LEU A 271 -28.20 13.78 2.10
C LEU A 271 -28.22 12.58 1.14
N SER A 272 -29.23 12.55 0.29
CA SER A 272 -29.31 11.65 -0.86
C SER A 272 -29.14 12.46 -2.15
N ILE A 273 -28.14 12.10 -2.94
CA ILE A 273 -27.89 12.60 -4.29
C ILE A 273 -28.27 11.48 -5.25
N GLY A 274 -29.19 11.75 -6.17
CA GLY A 274 -29.72 10.78 -7.12
C GLY A 274 -28.73 10.32 -8.18
N ASP A 275 -29.22 9.48 -9.08
CA ASP A 275 -28.49 9.01 -10.26
C ASP A 275 -28.42 10.08 -11.34
N ASP A 276 -27.38 10.03 -12.17
CA ASP A 276 -27.20 10.93 -13.32
C ASP A 276 -27.25 12.42 -12.94
N VAL A 277 -26.75 12.74 -11.74
CA VAL A 277 -26.68 14.11 -11.22
C VAL A 277 -25.35 14.74 -11.61
N MET A 278 -25.37 16.01 -11.97
CA MET A 278 -24.18 16.82 -12.14
C MET A 278 -24.19 17.95 -11.11
N ILE A 279 -23.15 18.00 -10.28
CA ILE A 279 -22.92 19.08 -9.33
C ILE A 279 -21.83 19.98 -9.90
N GLY A 280 -22.13 21.26 -10.11
CA GLY A 280 -21.17 22.23 -10.61
C GLY A 280 -20.01 22.43 -9.65
N MET A 281 -18.87 22.90 -10.18
CA MET A 281 -17.67 23.19 -9.40
C MET A 281 -17.98 24.14 -8.22
N HIS A 282 -17.33 23.88 -7.08
CA HIS A 282 -17.37 24.69 -5.87
C HIS A 282 -18.78 24.93 -5.31
N SER A 283 -19.67 23.94 -5.48
CA SER A 283 -21.05 24.04 -4.99
C SER A 283 -21.18 23.58 -3.55
N CYS A 284 -22.13 24.17 -2.82
CA CYS A 284 -22.47 23.79 -1.45
C CYS A 284 -23.87 23.16 -1.40
N VAL A 285 -23.92 21.83 -1.33
CA VAL A 285 -25.15 21.05 -1.43
C VAL A 285 -25.75 20.85 -0.04
N LEU A 286 -26.87 21.52 0.21
CA LEU A 286 -27.53 21.55 1.53
C LEU A 286 -28.85 20.78 1.56
N ARG A 287 -29.27 20.17 0.45
CA ARG A 287 -30.55 19.45 0.31
C ARG A 287 -30.38 18.25 -0.61
N ASN A 288 -31.29 17.28 -0.47
CA ASN A 288 -31.37 16.13 -1.37
C ASN A 288 -31.51 16.60 -2.83
N VAL A 289 -30.89 15.85 -3.74
CA VAL A 289 -30.95 16.11 -5.19
C VAL A 289 -31.55 14.88 -5.86
N SER A 290 -32.66 15.07 -6.57
CA SER A 290 -33.28 13.99 -7.35
C SER A 290 -32.46 13.63 -8.58
N ASN A 291 -32.73 12.46 -9.17
CA ASN A 291 -32.05 11.99 -10.37
C ASN A 291 -32.12 12.98 -11.54
N ASN A 292 -31.16 12.91 -12.47
CA ASN A 292 -31.12 13.68 -13.72
C ASN A 292 -31.16 15.20 -13.50
N LYS A 293 -30.44 15.70 -12.48
CA LYS A 293 -30.37 17.13 -12.17
C LYS A 293 -28.98 17.68 -12.36
N LEU A 294 -28.91 18.89 -12.92
CA LEU A 294 -27.77 19.78 -12.78
C LEU A 294 -28.05 20.71 -11.59
N VAL A 295 -27.19 20.70 -10.58
CA VAL A 295 -27.22 21.63 -9.45
C VAL A 295 -25.91 22.39 -9.34
N TYR A 296 -25.94 23.67 -8.96
CA TYR A 296 -24.72 24.44 -8.69
C TYR A 296 -24.98 25.65 -7.79
N GLY A 297 -23.90 26.20 -7.23
CA GLY A 297 -23.91 27.43 -6.44
C GLY A 297 -23.72 27.22 -4.94
N VAL A 298 -23.74 28.33 -4.19
CA VAL A 298 -23.59 28.36 -2.73
C VAL A 298 -24.72 29.23 -2.15
N PRO A 299 -25.82 28.64 -1.66
CA PRO A 299 -26.14 27.21 -1.68
C PRO A 299 -26.48 26.70 -3.09
N ALA A 300 -26.35 25.39 -3.30
CA ALA A 300 -26.59 24.76 -4.60
C ALA A 300 -28.08 24.70 -4.92
N HIS A 301 -28.45 25.08 -6.15
CA HIS A 301 -29.81 25.04 -6.66
C HIS A 301 -29.89 24.27 -7.97
N ALA A 302 -31.01 23.59 -8.20
CA ALA A 302 -31.30 22.92 -9.46
C ALA A 302 -31.47 23.95 -10.59
N ASN A 303 -30.80 23.71 -11.71
CA ASN A 303 -31.01 24.46 -12.93
C ASN A 303 -32.21 23.88 -13.69
N GLU A 304 -33.28 24.66 -13.85
CA GLU A 304 -34.47 24.23 -14.60
C GLU A 304 -34.23 24.14 -16.12
N LYS A 305 -33.06 24.55 -16.63
CA LYS A 305 -32.79 24.69 -18.07
C LYS A 305 -31.78 23.71 -18.68
N HIS A 306 -31.45 22.58 -18.04
CA HIS A 306 -30.59 21.58 -18.69
C HIS A 306 -31.40 20.72 -19.67
N LYS A 307 -31.32 21.07 -20.97
CA LYS A 307 -31.68 20.16 -22.07
C LYS A 307 -30.38 19.53 -22.59
N GLY A 308 -30.34 18.20 -22.55
CA GLY A 308 -29.52 17.23 -23.31
C GLY A 308 -28.20 17.70 -23.89
#